data_AF-A0A497M270-F1
#
_entry.id   AF-A0A497M270-F1
#
_cell.length_a   1.000
_cell.length_b   1.000
_cell.length_c   1.000
_cell.angle_alpha   90.00
_cell.angle_beta   90.00
_cell.angle_gamma   90.00
#
_symmetry.space_group_name_H-M   'P 1'
#
loop_
_entity.id
_entity.type
_entity.pdbx_description
1 polymer ?
#
loop_
_entity_poly.entity_id
_entity_poly.type
_entity_poly.pdbx_seq_one_letter_code
_entity_poly.pdbx_strand_id
1 'polypeptide(L)'
;MNAENVTVIATNFLKRIGNKSGLKPKRVSLEEGAYIVEVEMKKFMAIVRVDAETHEIKEYEIQPKGEEASFVSFSPKIVLMSFGISAGVYVAFYFLFKMFGF
;
A
#
# COMPACT_ATOMS: atom_id res chain seq x y z
N MET A 1 5.34 -29.57 -6.05
CA MET A 1 5.32 -29.05 -4.66
C MET A 1 3.86 -28.80 -4.24
N ASN A 2 3.50 -28.82 -2.94
CA ASN A 2 2.15 -28.51 -2.45
C ASN A 2 2.09 -27.06 -1.92
N ALA A 3 0.92 -26.43 -1.96
CA ALA A 3 0.68 -25.06 -1.47
C ALA A 3 1.11 -24.87 0.00
N GLU A 4 0.98 -25.90 0.83
CA GLU A 4 1.44 -25.90 2.23
C GLU A 4 2.95 -25.71 2.34
N ASN A 5 3.74 -26.48 1.58
CA ASN A 5 5.21 -26.39 1.61
C ASN A 5 5.69 -25.02 1.12
N VAL A 6 5.08 -24.49 0.07
CA VAL A 6 5.41 -23.17 -0.48
C VAL A 6 5.11 -22.08 0.57
N THR A 7 3.97 -22.20 1.26
CA THR A 7 3.59 -21.27 2.32
C THR A 7 4.58 -21.29 3.48
N VAL A 8 5.09 -22.47 3.86
CA VAL A 8 6.12 -22.60 4.89
C VAL A 8 7.43 -21.94 4.45
N ILE A 9 7.85 -22.12 3.20
CA ILE A 9 9.05 -21.47 2.64
C ILE A 9 8.90 -19.94 2.71
N ALA A 10 7.78 -19.41 2.22
CA ALA A 10 7.50 -17.98 2.21
C ALA A 10 7.44 -17.39 3.63
N THR A 11 6.70 -18.01 4.54
CA THR A 11 6.58 -17.51 5.93
C THR A 11 7.89 -17.59 6.70
N ASN A 12 8.70 -18.64 6.50
CA ASN A 12 10.03 -18.74 7.12
C ASN A 12 11.00 -17.69 6.57
N PHE A 13 10.94 -17.40 5.27
CA PHE A 13 11.68 -16.30 4.70
C PHE A 13 11.29 -14.95 5.31
N LEU A 14 9.99 -14.65 5.39
CA LEU A 14 9.51 -13.42 6.00
C LEU A 14 9.99 -13.29 7.46
N LYS A 15 10.00 -14.38 8.23
CA LYS A 15 10.57 -14.41 9.59
C LYS A 15 12.06 -14.10 9.61
N ARG A 16 12.84 -14.65 8.67
CA ARG A 16 14.30 -14.44 8.55
C ARG A 16 14.67 -12.99 8.24
N ILE A 17 13.87 -12.30 7.43
CA ILE A 17 14.11 -10.88 7.07
C ILE A 17 13.56 -9.89 8.11
N GLY A 18 13.04 -10.36 9.25
CA GLY A 18 12.64 -9.52 10.39
C GLY A 18 11.14 -9.52 10.71
N ASN A 19 10.28 -10.16 9.89
CA ASN A 19 8.83 -10.18 10.09
C ASN A 19 8.39 -11.39 10.92
N LYS A 20 8.67 -11.35 12.22
CA LYS A 20 8.58 -12.52 13.12
C LYS A 20 7.15 -12.91 13.54
N SER A 21 6.19 -11.99 13.52
CA SER A 21 4.84 -12.22 14.05
C SER A 21 3.74 -11.68 13.15
N GLY A 22 2.52 -12.24 13.30
CA GLY A 22 1.34 -11.78 12.58
C GLY A 22 1.32 -12.12 11.10
N LEU A 23 2.11 -13.11 10.65
CA LEU A 23 2.06 -13.65 9.30
C LEU A 23 0.81 -14.53 9.15
N LYS A 24 -0.09 -14.14 8.27
CA LYS A 24 -1.31 -14.88 7.92
C LYS A 24 -1.28 -15.18 6.42
N PRO A 25 -0.96 -16.41 6.00
CA PRO A 25 -1.07 -16.81 4.60
C PRO A 25 -2.51 -16.58 4.12
N LYS A 26 -2.68 -15.87 3.00
CA LYS A 26 -3.99 -15.50 2.44
C LYS A 26 -4.31 -16.31 1.19
N ARG A 27 -3.34 -16.39 0.27
CA ARG A 27 -3.51 -17.04 -1.02
C ARG A 27 -2.19 -17.64 -1.51
N VAL A 28 -2.28 -18.74 -2.23
CA VAL A 28 -1.19 -19.29 -3.04
C VAL A 28 -1.74 -19.51 -4.45
N SER A 29 -1.12 -18.90 -5.46
CA SER A 29 -1.39 -19.19 -6.87
C SER A 29 -0.12 -19.72 -7.55
N LEU A 30 -0.28 -20.48 -8.62
CA LEU A 30 0.81 -20.92 -9.49
C LEU A 30 0.66 -20.18 -10.82
N GLU A 31 1.59 -19.28 -11.10
CA GLU A 31 1.57 -18.42 -12.28
C GLU A 31 2.97 -18.41 -12.90
N GLU A 32 3.06 -18.57 -14.23
CA GLU A 32 4.32 -18.44 -14.99
C GLU A 32 5.50 -19.31 -14.47
N GLY A 33 5.20 -20.47 -13.88
CA GLY A 33 6.23 -21.35 -13.31
C GLY A 33 6.74 -20.94 -11.92
N ALA A 34 6.09 -19.99 -11.27
CA ALA A 34 6.36 -19.60 -9.89
C ALA A 34 5.09 -19.67 -9.02
N TYR A 35 5.25 -20.12 -7.79
CA TYR A 35 4.23 -19.98 -6.78
C TYR A 35 4.26 -18.58 -6.19
N ILE A 36 3.13 -17.88 -6.28
CA ILE A 36 2.92 -16.56 -5.68
C ILE A 36 2.20 -16.77 -4.36
N VAL A 37 2.88 -16.46 -3.26
CA VAL A 37 2.32 -16.56 -1.90
C VAL A 37 2.02 -15.17 -1.38
N GLU A 38 0.75 -14.88 -1.18
CA GLU A 38 0.27 -13.68 -0.50
C GLU A 38 0.21 -13.95 1.01
N VAL A 39 1.02 -13.22 1.78
CA VAL A 39 1.06 -13.29 3.24
C VAL A 39 0.60 -11.95 3.79
N GLU A 40 -0.55 -12.00 4.44
CA GLU A 40 -1.11 -10.87 5.15
C GLU A 40 -0.31 -10.62 6.45
N MET A 41 0.04 -9.36 6.71
CA MET A 41 0.69 -8.91 7.92
C MET A 41 -0.15 -7.84 8.62
N LYS A 42 0.32 -7.33 9.76
CA LYS A 42 -0.43 -6.35 10.56
C LYS A 42 -0.81 -5.10 9.75
N LYS A 43 0.17 -4.42 9.15
CA LYS A 43 -0.01 -3.19 8.34
C LYS A 43 0.39 -3.35 6.87
N PHE A 44 0.83 -4.53 6.49
CA PHE A 44 1.42 -4.80 5.18
C PHE A 44 0.84 -6.08 4.61
N MET A 45 1.00 -6.25 3.31
CA MET A 45 0.80 -7.48 2.58
C MET A 45 2.12 -7.81 1.89
N ALA A 46 2.65 -9.00 2.14
CA ALA A 46 3.83 -9.50 1.46
C ALA A 46 3.40 -10.42 0.32
N ILE A 47 4.01 -10.24 -0.84
CA ILE A 47 3.89 -11.13 -1.99
C ILE A 47 5.26 -11.78 -2.16
N VAL A 48 5.33 -13.10 -2.03
CA VAL A 48 6.58 -13.86 -2.17
C VAL A 48 6.46 -14.77 -3.38
N ARG A 49 7.40 -14.64 -4.32
CA ARG A 49 7.49 -15.47 -5.52
C ARG A 49 8.53 -16.57 -5.30
N VAL A 50 8.07 -17.80 -5.31
CA VAL A 50 8.88 -19.01 -5.13
C VAL A 50 8.89 -19.77 -6.44
N ASP A 51 10.07 -20.04 -6.99
CA ASP A 51 10.21 -20.80 -8.21
C ASP A 51 9.67 -22.23 -8.04
N ALA A 52 8.91 -22.74 -9.02
CA ALA A 52 8.26 -24.04 -8.90
C ALA A 52 9.21 -25.23 -9.12
N GLU A 53 10.37 -25.03 -9.77
CA GLU A 53 11.32 -26.10 -10.10
C GLU A 53 12.47 -26.17 -9.08
N THR A 54 13.03 -25.01 -8.72
CA THR A 54 14.19 -24.85 -7.83
C THR A 54 13.79 -24.64 -6.37
N HIS A 55 12.52 -24.25 -6.13
CA HIS A 55 11.99 -23.91 -4.81
C HIS A 55 12.69 -22.73 -4.13
N GLU A 56 13.44 -21.94 -4.91
CA GLU A 56 14.13 -20.75 -4.43
C GLU A 56 13.21 -19.53 -4.46
N ILE A 57 13.46 -18.59 -3.56
CA ILE A 57 12.74 -17.32 -3.52
C ILE A 57 13.39 -16.40 -4.54
N LYS A 58 12.69 -16.16 -5.65
CA LYS A 58 13.19 -15.28 -6.72
C LYS A 58 12.97 -13.82 -6.38
N GLU A 59 11.78 -13.50 -5.88
CA GLU A 59 11.36 -12.13 -5.63
C GLU A 59 10.43 -12.06 -4.43
N TYR A 60 10.45 -10.89 -3.77
CA TYR A 60 9.46 -10.56 -2.76
C TYR A 60 9.12 -9.08 -2.83
N GLU A 61 7.87 -8.76 -2.53
CA GLU A 61 7.37 -7.40 -2.44
C GLU A 61 6.60 -7.24 -1.14
N ILE A 62 6.80 -6.12 -0.44
CA ILE A 62 6.02 -5.79 0.75
C ILE A 62 5.29 -4.49 0.45
N GLN A 63 3.98 -4.60 0.24
CA GLN A 63 3.11 -3.46 0.02
C GLN A 63 2.41 -3.08 1.33
N PRO A 64 2.17 -1.79 1.62
CA PRO A 64 1.26 -1.41 2.68
C PRO A 64 -0.11 -2.05 2.39
N LYS A 65 -0.73 -2.63 3.43
CA LYS A 65 -2.14 -2.98 3.33
C LYS A 65 -2.86 -1.69 3.03
N GLY A 66 -3.46 -1.58 1.86
CA GLY A 66 -4.42 -0.53 1.60
C GLY A 66 -5.54 -0.64 2.64
N GLU A 67 -5.46 0.14 3.71
CA GLU A 67 -6.54 1.09 3.89
C GLU A 67 -6.49 1.96 2.64
N GLU A 68 -7.61 2.03 1.92
CA GLU A 68 -7.84 3.00 0.86
C GLU A 68 -7.01 4.25 1.15
N ALA A 69 -6.07 4.55 0.26
CA ALA A 69 -5.47 5.87 0.18
C ALA A 69 -5.35 6.59 1.53
N SER A 70 -4.21 6.45 2.22
CA SER A 70 -3.77 7.52 3.13
C SER A 70 -3.44 8.81 2.35
N PHE A 71 -4.15 9.12 1.27
CA PHE A 71 -4.28 10.49 0.81
C PHE A 71 -5.15 11.16 1.86
N VAL A 72 -4.50 11.86 2.79
CA VAL A 72 -5.06 12.94 3.62
C VAL A 72 -6.55 12.77 3.86
N SER A 73 -6.94 12.20 5.02
CA SER A 73 -8.33 12.18 5.45
C SER A 73 -8.93 13.58 5.23
N PHE A 74 -9.67 13.76 4.14
CA PHE A 74 -10.37 14.99 3.82
C PHE A 74 -11.55 15.05 4.77
N SER A 75 -11.26 15.35 6.04
CA SER A 75 -12.33 15.58 6.99
C SER A 75 -13.18 16.73 6.44
N PRO A 76 -14.52 16.70 6.60
CA PRO A 76 -15.39 17.78 6.14
C PRO A 76 -14.93 19.16 6.61
N LYS A 77 -14.23 19.23 7.75
CA LYS A 77 -13.58 20.44 8.27
C LYS A 77 -12.45 20.96 7.38
N ILE A 78 -11.58 20.07 6.88
CA ILE A 78 -10.47 20.45 5.99
C ILE A 78 -11.00 20.93 4.64
N VAL A 79 -12.03 20.25 4.11
CA VAL A 79 -12.70 20.67 2.87
C VAL A 79 -13.32 22.06 3.04
N LEU A 80 -14.09 22.28 4.12
CA LEU A 80 -14.72 23.58 4.39
C LEU A 80 -13.68 24.71 4.55
N MET A 81 -12.55 24.42 5.21
CA MET A 81 -11.48 25.40 5.39
C MET A 81 -10.81 25.78 4.06
N SER A 82 -10.61 24.82 3.16
CA SER A 82 -10.03 25.08 1.83
C SER A 82 -10.92 25.98 0.95
N PHE A 83 -12.25 25.80 1.01
CA PHE A 83 -13.20 26.68 0.34
C PHE A 83 -13.16 28.10 0.91
N GLY A 84 -13.11 28.24 2.24
CA GLY A 84 -13.01 29.54 2.89
C GLY A 84 -11.75 30.31 2.49
N ILE A 85 -10.59 29.65 2.47
CA ILE A 85 -9.32 30.26 2.05
C ILE A 85 -9.40 30.70 0.58
N SER A 86 -9.91 29.84 -0.30
CA SER A 86 -10.03 30.15 -1.73
C SER A 86 -10.93 31.35 -1.99
N ALA A 87 -12.08 31.44 -1.30
CA ALA A 87 -12.98 32.58 -1.41
C ALA A 87 -12.35 33.87 -0.88
N GLY A 88 -11.66 33.82 0.26
CA GLY A 88 -10.97 34.98 0.81
C GLY A 88 -9.87 35.51 -0.11
N VAL A 89 -9.06 34.61 -0.67
CA VAL A 89 -8.01 34.95 -1.65
C VAL A 89 -8.62 35.57 -2.91
N TYR A 90 -9.70 35.00 -3.44
CA TYR A 90 -10.40 35.55 -4.60
C TYR A 90 -10.89 36.99 -4.35
N VAL A 91 -11.52 37.23 -3.20
CA VAL A 91 -12.01 38.57 -2.83
C VAL A 91 -10.83 39.55 -2.67
N ALA A 92 -9.75 39.14 -2.00
CA ALA A 92 -8.57 39.98 -1.84
C ALA A 92 -7.95 40.37 -3.18
N PHE A 93 -7.77 39.42 -4.10
CA PHE A 93 -7.28 39.69 -5.44
C PHE A 93 -8.22 40.60 -6.23
N TYR A 94 -9.54 40.39 -6.13
CA TYR A 94 -10.52 41.25 -6.79
C TYR A 94 -10.39 42.72 -6.33
N PHE A 95 -10.26 42.96 -5.03
CA PHE A 95 -10.04 44.31 -4.51
C PHE A 95 -8.69 44.89 -4.92
N LEU A 96 -7.64 44.06 -4.97
CA LEU A 96 -6.31 44.47 -5.43
C LEU A 96 -6.37 44.94 -6.89
N PHE A 97 -6.90 44.11 -7.79
CA PHE A 97 -7.02 44.45 -9.22
C PHE A 97 -7.88 45.70 -9.43
N LYS A 98 -9.00 45.80 -8.73
CA LYS A 98 -9.86 46.99 -8.77
C LYS A 98 -9.14 48.26 -8.32
N MET A 99 -8.26 48.17 -7.30
CA MET A 99 -7.47 49.31 -6.83
C MET A 99 -6.37 49.71 -7.82
N PHE A 100 -5.79 48.74 -8.55
CA PHE A 100 -4.80 48.98 -9.59
C PHE A 100 -5.40 49.38 -10.95
N GLY A 101 -6.73 49.50 -11.06
CA GLY A 101 -7.41 49.99 -12.25
C GLY A 101 -7.51 49.00 -13.41
N PHE A 102 -7.39 47.70 -13.12
CA PHE A 102 -7.69 46.61 -14.05
C PHE A 102 -9.17 46.23 -13.99
#